data_AF-A0A6C0BR20-F1
#
_entry.id   AF-A0A6C0BR20-F1
#
_cell.length_a   1.000
_cell.length_b   1.000
_cell.length_c   1.000
_cell.angle_alpha   90.00
_cell.angle_beta   90.00
_cell.angle_gamma   90.00
#
_symmetry.space_group_name_H-M   'P 1'
#
loop_
_entity.id
_entity.type
_entity.pdbx_description
1 polymer ?
#
loop_
_entity_poly.entity_id
_entity_poly.type
_entity_poly.pdbx_seq_one_letter_code
_entity_poly.pdbx_strand_id
1 'polypeptide(L)'
;MLKYKIVCTECPDFSTNNDKDYQRHCFTKKHQNNCFGTWPEQKIFECEKCEFICYKKSNYEKHLTTNKHKLRCDNESSSERKTFNCLCGKTYKHQSSLCNHKKNCSIKEEKKEEKEEKDILIERRIENLLKNQEDILQMLYEIKLKLNSN
;
A
#
# COMPACT_ATOMS: atom_id res chain seq x y z
N MET A 1 35.89 23.33 16.60
CA MET A 1 34.79 22.79 17.43
C MET A 1 35.31 21.57 18.16
N LEU A 2 35.41 21.62 19.50
CA LEU A 2 35.91 20.50 20.30
C LEU A 2 34.91 19.33 20.24
N LYS A 3 35.33 18.20 19.66
CA LYS A 3 34.54 16.96 19.70
C LYS A 3 34.75 16.32 21.07
N TYR A 4 33.87 16.61 22.02
CA TYR A 4 33.92 15.93 23.32
C TYR A 4 33.46 14.47 23.15
N LYS A 5 34.10 13.56 23.89
CA LYS A 5 33.83 12.13 23.87
C LYS A 5 33.15 11.75 25.19
N ILE A 6 31.96 11.20 25.11
CA ILE A 6 31.18 10.64 26.22
C ILE A 6 31.61 9.18 26.36
N VAL A 7 32.13 8.82 27.53
CA VAL A 7 32.53 7.46 27.89
C VAL A 7 31.65 6.97 29.02
N CYS A 8 31.28 5.69 29.00
CA CYS A 8 30.58 5.08 30.11
C CYS A 8 31.62 4.57 31.12
N THR A 9 31.46 4.90 32.41
CA THR A 9 32.40 4.47 33.47
C THR A 9 32.33 2.95 33.71
N GLU A 10 31.16 2.37 33.51
CA GLU A 10 30.89 0.95 33.78
C GLU A 10 31.00 0.07 32.52
N CYS A 11 30.98 0.68 31.33
CA CYS A 11 31.17 0.01 30.05
C CYS A 11 32.41 0.62 29.35
N PRO A 12 33.63 0.20 29.71
CA PRO A 12 34.87 0.79 29.20
C PRO A 12 35.02 0.69 27.68
N ASP A 13 34.38 -0.30 27.05
CA ASP A 13 34.35 -0.47 25.60
C ASP A 13 33.37 0.49 24.88
N PHE A 14 32.49 1.16 25.62
CA PHE A 14 31.49 2.05 25.05
C PHE A 14 31.91 3.52 25.13
N SER A 15 31.96 4.16 23.96
CA SER A 15 32.14 5.60 23.86
C SER A 15 31.43 6.18 22.65
N THR A 16 30.92 7.39 22.80
CA THR A 16 30.20 8.12 21.74
C THR A 16 30.43 9.61 21.87
N ASN A 17 30.18 10.37 20.82
CA ASN A 17 30.19 11.84 20.84
C ASN A 17 28.76 12.43 20.83
N ASN A 18 27.74 11.58 20.93
CA ASN A 18 26.33 11.95 20.82
C ASN A 18 25.57 11.51 22.07
N ASP A 19 24.96 12.48 22.75
CA ASP A 19 24.14 12.23 23.94
C ASP A 19 23.01 11.24 23.66
N LYS A 20 22.31 11.33 22.52
CA LYS A 20 21.21 10.38 22.19
C LYS A 20 21.70 8.93 22.11
N ASP A 21 22.91 8.73 21.62
CA ASP A 21 23.53 7.41 21.52
C ASP A 21 23.99 6.91 22.88
N TYR A 22 24.48 7.82 23.73
CA TYR A 22 24.83 7.52 25.13
C TYR A 22 23.59 7.13 25.93
N GLN A 23 22.50 7.90 25.82
CA GLN A 23 21.21 7.56 26.43
C GLN A 23 20.74 6.18 25.99
N ARG A 24 20.72 5.90 24.68
CA ARG A 24 20.33 4.59 24.14
C ARG A 24 21.20 3.45 24.68
N HIS A 25 22.51 3.68 24.85
CA HIS A 25 23.42 2.71 25.44
C HIS A 25 23.04 2.38 26.89
N CYS A 26 22.78 3.41 27.71
CA CYS A 26 22.36 3.21 29.10
C CYS A 26 21.14 2.28 29.20
N PHE A 27 20.17 2.38 28.28
CA PHE A 27 18.96 1.53 28.28
C PHE A 27 19.13 0.15 27.63
N THR A 28 20.32 -0.23 27.17
CA THR A 28 20.52 -1.59 26.65
C THR A 28 20.51 -2.61 27.78
N LYS A 29 19.94 -3.80 27.56
CA LYS A 29 20.02 -4.92 28.54
C LYS A 29 21.46 -5.20 28.96
N LYS A 30 22.44 -4.99 28.07
CA LYS A 30 23.87 -5.15 28.37
C LYS A 30 24.35 -4.15 29.43
N HIS A 31 23.94 -2.89 29.35
CA HIS A 31 24.24 -1.88 30.36
C HIS A 31 23.38 -2.09 31.63
N GLN A 32 22.08 -2.38 31.48
CA GLN A 32 21.17 -2.66 32.60
C GLN A 32 21.65 -3.80 33.50
N ASN A 33 22.11 -4.90 32.89
CA ASN A 33 22.52 -6.08 33.63
C ASN A 33 23.90 -5.94 34.28
N ASN A 34 24.78 -5.10 33.71
CA ASN A 34 26.18 -5.00 34.15
C ASN A 34 26.48 -3.73 34.95
N CYS A 35 25.64 -2.70 34.87
CA CYS A 35 25.91 -1.36 35.38
C CYS A 35 24.72 -0.90 36.23
N PHE A 36 24.69 -1.35 37.50
CA PHE A 36 23.68 -0.90 38.45
C PHE A 36 23.95 0.56 38.85
N GLY A 37 23.04 1.48 38.53
CA GLY A 37 22.87 2.70 39.32
C GLY A 37 23.22 4.06 38.70
N THR A 38 23.57 4.18 37.41
CA THR A 38 23.70 5.50 36.75
C THR A 38 22.60 5.70 35.72
N TRP A 39 21.38 5.95 36.21
CA TRP A 39 20.27 6.37 35.36
C TRP A 39 20.10 7.88 35.48
N PRO A 40 20.00 8.64 34.36
CA PRO A 40 19.46 9.99 34.46
C PRO A 40 18.04 9.90 35.05
N GLU A 41 17.68 10.84 35.94
CA GLU A 41 16.33 10.96 36.53
C GLU A 41 15.28 11.30 35.45
N GLN A 42 15.00 10.34 34.57
CA GLN A 42 14.13 10.47 33.42
C GLN A 42 13.07 9.37 33.50
N LYS A 43 11.82 9.73 33.20
CA LYS A 43 10.72 8.75 33.18
C LYS A 43 10.93 7.76 32.03
N ILE A 44 11.06 6.49 32.37
CA ILE A 44 11.22 5.38 31.42
C ILE A 44 9.85 4.86 31.01
N PHE A 45 9.71 4.54 29.72
CA PHE A 45 8.57 3.85 29.12
C PHE A 45 9.05 2.54 28.54
N GLU A 46 8.68 1.44 29.18
CA GLU A 46 8.98 0.07 28.76
C GLU A 46 7.73 -0.57 28.19
N CYS A 47 7.89 -1.31 27.10
CA CYS A 47 6.81 -2.08 26.51
C CYS A 47 6.70 -3.44 27.22
N GLU A 48 5.55 -3.73 27.81
CA GLU A 48 5.33 -5.03 28.49
C GLU A 48 5.39 -6.23 27.55
N LYS A 49 5.16 -6.02 26.26
CA LYS A 49 5.06 -7.10 25.25
C LYS A 49 6.34 -7.31 24.44
N CYS A 50 7.34 -6.43 24.54
CA CYS A 50 8.62 -6.58 23.81
C CYS A 50 9.76 -5.82 24.48
N GLU A 51 11.00 -6.06 24.04
CA GLU A 51 12.22 -5.45 24.61
C GLU A 51 12.41 -3.96 24.25
N PHE A 52 11.34 -3.22 23.95
CA PHE A 52 11.42 -1.81 23.59
C PHE A 52 11.36 -0.93 24.82
N ILE A 53 12.37 -0.07 24.99
CA ILE A 53 12.49 0.89 26.08
C ILE A 53 12.77 2.27 25.48
N CYS A 54 12.11 3.31 25.99
CA CYS A 54 12.41 4.69 25.64
C CYS A 54 12.09 5.66 26.78
N TYR A 55 12.52 6.91 26.67
CA TYR A 55 12.31 7.96 27.70
C TYR A 55 11.34 9.06 27.24
N LYS A 56 10.83 8.97 26.00
CA LYS A 56 9.87 9.91 25.44
C LYS A 56 8.53 9.22 25.22
N LYS A 57 7.48 9.74 25.85
CA LYS A 57 6.11 9.23 25.69
C LYS A 57 5.68 9.16 24.21
N SER A 58 6.00 10.19 23.41
CA SER A 58 5.65 10.22 21.99
C SER A 58 6.32 9.11 21.17
N ASN A 59 7.52 8.67 21.54
CA ASN A 59 8.18 7.53 20.91
C ASN A 59 7.53 6.21 21.33
N TYR A 60 7.09 6.11 22.60
CA TYR A 60 6.35 4.96 23.10
C TYR A 60 5.00 4.79 22.39
N GLU A 61 4.22 5.85 22.26
CA GLU A 61 2.94 5.83 21.52
C GLU A 61 3.14 5.47 20.05
N LYS A 62 4.19 6.02 19.40
CA LYS A 62 4.57 5.62 18.04
C LYS A 62 4.97 4.15 17.97
N HIS A 63 5.70 3.65 18.96
CA HIS A 63 6.12 2.25 19.03
C HIS A 63 4.91 1.30 19.00
N LEU A 64 3.90 1.55 19.85
CA LEU A 64 2.67 0.75 19.93
C LEU A 64 1.92 0.69 18.59
N THR A 65 2.00 1.76 17.79
CA THR A 65 1.34 1.80 16.48
C THR A 65 2.14 1.17 15.34
N THR A 66 3.43 0.84 15.55
CA THR A 66 4.25 0.25 14.49
C THR A 66 3.76 -1.12 14.06
N ASN A 67 3.80 -1.40 12.76
CA ASN A 67 3.48 -2.74 12.23
C ASN A 67 4.32 -3.84 12.87
N LYS A 68 5.59 -3.55 13.19
CA LYS A 68 6.46 -4.53 13.86
C LYS A 68 5.93 -4.89 15.25
N HIS A 69 5.51 -3.90 16.05
CA HIS A 69 4.92 -4.14 17.36
C HIS A 69 3.60 -4.89 17.21
N LYS A 70 2.68 -4.38 16.38
CA LYS A 70 1.38 -5.01 16.12
C LYS A 70 1.52 -6.48 15.72
N LEU A 71 2.35 -6.79 14.72
CA LEU A 71 2.53 -8.17 14.25
C LEU A 71 3.17 -9.12 15.27
N ARG A 72 3.97 -8.62 16.21
CA ARG A 72 4.69 -9.44 17.18
C ARG A 72 3.98 -9.56 18.53
N CYS A 73 3.23 -8.54 18.90
CA CYS A 73 2.74 -8.33 20.26
C CYS A 73 1.22 -8.16 20.33
N ASP A 74 0.58 -7.70 19.24
CA ASP A 74 -0.88 -7.60 19.17
C ASP A 74 -1.42 -8.75 18.32
N ASN A 75 -2.14 -9.67 18.96
CA ASN A 75 -2.82 -10.78 18.27
C ASN A 75 -3.94 -10.29 17.31
N GLU A 76 -4.15 -8.97 17.19
CA GLU A 76 -5.12 -8.35 16.28
C GLU A 76 -4.66 -8.30 14.81
N SER A 77 -3.55 -8.93 14.44
CA SER A 77 -3.21 -9.09 13.02
C SER A 77 -3.92 -10.29 12.39
N SER A 78 -5.24 -10.41 12.56
CA SER A 78 -6.10 -11.00 11.54
C SER A 78 -6.37 -9.93 10.46
N SER A 79 -5.32 -9.28 9.96
CA SER A 79 -5.42 -8.64 8.66
C SER A 79 -5.57 -9.80 7.68
N GLU A 80 -6.80 -10.09 7.28
CA GLU A 80 -7.11 -11.02 6.20
C GLU A 80 -6.09 -10.79 5.10
N ARG A 81 -5.15 -11.72 4.95
CA ARG A 81 -4.04 -11.54 4.03
C ARG A 81 -4.66 -11.50 2.65
N LYS A 82 -4.71 -10.31 2.04
CA LYS A 82 -5.27 -10.14 0.70
C LYS A 82 -4.66 -11.19 -0.23
N THR A 83 -5.49 -12.13 -0.66
CA THR A 83 -5.14 -13.15 -1.65
C THR A 83 -5.56 -12.66 -3.02
N PHE A 84 -4.76 -13.00 -4.02
CA PHE A 84 -4.92 -12.57 -5.39
C PHE A 84 -5.20 -13.79 -6.27
N ASN A 85 -6.41 -13.87 -6.80
CA ASN A 85 -6.89 -15.04 -7.54
C ASN A 85 -6.75 -14.82 -9.05
N CYS A 86 -6.33 -15.86 -9.76
CA CYS A 86 -6.41 -15.93 -11.22
C CYS A 86 -7.68 -16.69 -11.63
N LEU A 87 -8.20 -16.40 -12.82
CA LEU A 87 -9.32 -17.13 -13.42
C LEU A 87 -9.01 -18.62 -13.66
N CYS A 88 -7.73 -19.01 -13.67
CA CYS A 88 -7.33 -20.42 -13.69
C CYS A 88 -7.49 -21.14 -12.34
N GLY A 89 -8.03 -20.47 -11.32
CA GLY A 89 -8.22 -21.02 -9.97
C GLY A 89 -6.98 -20.95 -9.08
N LYS A 90 -5.83 -20.51 -9.59
CA LYS A 90 -4.62 -20.33 -8.79
C LYS A 90 -4.69 -19.07 -7.92
N THR A 91 -4.30 -19.21 -6.66
CA THR A 91 -4.31 -18.15 -5.65
C THR A 91 -2.88 -17.74 -5.28
N TYR A 92 -2.62 -16.44 -5.16
CA TYR A 92 -1.31 -15.86 -4.89
C TYR A 92 -1.34 -14.95 -3.67
N LYS A 93 -0.26 -14.94 -2.89
CA LYS A 93 -0.11 -14.09 -1.69
C LYS A 93 0.21 -12.63 -2.02
N HIS A 94 0.82 -12.37 -3.18
CA HIS A 94 1.28 -11.06 -3.60
C HIS A 94 0.80 -10.73 -5.01
N GLN A 95 0.45 -9.47 -5.25
CA GLN A 95 0.03 -8.98 -6.55
C GLN A 95 1.09 -9.19 -7.63
N SER A 96 2.37 -9.01 -7.30
CA SER A 96 3.49 -9.24 -8.22
C SER A 96 3.57 -10.68 -8.71
N SER A 97 3.30 -11.65 -7.84
CA SER A 97 3.24 -13.07 -8.19
C SER A 97 2.07 -13.37 -9.15
N LEU A 98 0.90 -12.79 -8.91
CA LEU A 98 -0.23 -12.90 -9.83
C LEU A 98 0.09 -12.27 -11.19
N CYS A 99 0.72 -11.09 -11.23
CA CYS A 99 1.11 -10.44 -12.49
C CYS A 99 2.08 -11.29 -13.30
N ASN A 100 3.10 -11.86 -12.66
CA ASN A 100 4.05 -12.76 -13.33
C ASN A 100 3.37 -14.03 -13.83
N HIS A 101 2.45 -14.59 -13.04
CA HIS A 101 1.64 -15.71 -13.46
C HIS A 101 0.79 -15.38 -14.69
N LYS A 102 0.08 -14.25 -14.70
CA LYS A 102 -0.80 -13.82 -15.80
C LYS A 102 -0.07 -13.76 -17.15
N LYS A 103 1.22 -13.39 -17.17
CA LYS A 103 2.03 -13.33 -18.41
C LYS A 103 2.16 -14.69 -19.11
N ASN A 104 2.15 -15.77 -18.34
CA ASN A 104 2.33 -17.15 -18.84
C ASN A 104 1.08 -18.02 -18.60
N CYS A 105 -0.05 -17.41 -18.23
CA CYS A 105 -1.27 -18.15 -17.95
C CYS A 105 -2.01 -18.45 -19.26
N SER A 106 -2.31 -19.72 -19.49
CA SER A 106 -3.01 -20.19 -20.69
C SER A 106 -4.47 -19.75 -20.76
N ILE A 107 -5.07 -19.36 -19.63
CA ILE A 107 -6.40 -18.75 -19.60
C ILE A 107 -6.25 -17.26 -19.86
N LYS A 108 -6.34 -16.87 -21.14
CA LYS A 108 -6.40 -15.47 -21.55
C LYS A 108 -7.81 -14.94 -21.29
N GLU A 109 -7.92 -13.65 -20.97
CA GLU A 109 -9.21 -12.97 -20.81
C GLU A 109 -9.92 -12.90 -22.18
N GLU A 110 -10.70 -13.92 -22.53
CA GLU A 110 -11.53 -14.00 -23.74
C GLU A 110 -12.60 -12.89 -23.83
N LYS A 111 -12.75 -12.08 -22.78
CA LYS A 111 -13.77 -11.02 -22.69
C LYS A 111 -13.49 -9.76 -23.53
N LYS A 112 -12.31 -9.63 -24.14
CA LYS A 112 -12.01 -8.48 -25.01
C LYS A 112 -12.58 -8.64 -26.42
N GLU A 113 -12.49 -9.82 -27.01
CA GLU A 113 -12.90 -10.06 -28.40
C GLU A 113 -14.42 -9.98 -28.58
N GLU A 114 -15.20 -10.55 -27.64
CA GLU A 114 -16.68 -10.43 -27.67
C GLU A 114 -17.19 -8.99 -27.51
N LYS A 115 -16.43 -8.13 -26.81
CA LYS A 115 -16.84 -6.74 -26.60
C LYS A 115 -16.57 -5.91 -27.86
N GLU A 116 -15.41 -6.10 -28.47
CA GLU A 116 -15.05 -5.44 -29.74
C GLU A 116 -16.02 -5.82 -30.86
N GLU A 117 -16.44 -7.09 -30.96
CA GLU A 117 -17.41 -7.51 -31.99
C GLU A 117 -18.80 -6.90 -31.78
N LYS A 118 -19.26 -6.78 -30.53
CA LYS A 118 -20.53 -6.12 -30.20
C LYS A 118 -20.48 -4.62 -30.47
N ASP A 119 -19.36 -3.97 -30.16
CA ASP A 119 -19.17 -2.54 -30.42
C ASP A 119 -19.20 -2.25 -31.93
N ILE A 120 -18.54 -3.07 -32.76
CA ILE A 120 -18.60 -2.98 -34.23
C ILE A 120 -20.03 -3.19 -34.76
N LEU A 121 -20.79 -4.14 -34.22
CA LEU A 121 -22.17 -4.38 -34.62
C LEU A 121 -23.10 -3.21 -34.26
N ILE A 122 -22.87 -2.59 -33.09
CA ILE A 122 -23.62 -1.42 -32.63
C ILE A 122 -23.33 -0.22 -33.54
N GLU A 123 -22.07 0.05 -33.87
CA GLU A 123 -21.69 1.14 -34.78
C GLU A 123 -22.35 0.98 -36.16
N ARG A 124 -22.25 -0.21 -36.75
CA ARG A 124 -22.91 -0.50 -38.04
C ARG A 124 -24.44 -0.31 -37.97
N ARG A 125 -25.07 -0.60 -36.84
CA ARG A 125 -26.51 -0.40 -36.66
C ARG A 125 -26.87 1.09 -36.55
N ILE A 126 -26.04 1.88 -35.89
CA ILE A 126 -26.20 3.34 -35.77
C ILE A 126 -26.06 4.00 -37.14
N GLU A 127 -25.04 3.63 -37.93
CA GLU A 127 -24.85 4.16 -39.29
C GLU A 127 -26.07 3.91 -40.19
N ASN A 128 -26.62 2.69 -40.15
CA ASN A 128 -27.83 2.35 -40.90
C ASN A 128 -29.05 3.17 -40.45
N LEU A 129 -29.20 3.43 -39.15
CA LEU A 129 -30.29 4.26 -38.63
C LEU A 129 -30.17 5.72 -39.06
N LEU A 130 -28.96 6.28 -39.04
CA LEU A 130 -28.69 7.65 -39.47
C LEU A 130 -28.97 7.82 -40.96
N LYS A 131 -28.51 6.88 -41.79
CA LYS A 131 -28.79 6.89 -43.23
C LYS A 131 -30.29 6.84 -43.53
N ASN A 132 -31.03 5.99 -42.82
CA ASN A 132 -32.48 5.93 -42.97
C ASN A 132 -33.17 7.25 -42.57
N GLN A 133 -32.64 7.99 -41.59
CA GLN A 133 -33.18 9.31 -41.23
C GLN A 133 -32.89 10.36 -42.32
N GLU A 134 -31.71 10.35 -42.91
CA GLU A 134 -31.34 11.23 -44.04
C GLU A 134 -32.25 10.98 -45.26
N ASP A 135 -32.50 9.72 -45.61
CA ASP A 135 -33.38 9.35 -46.72
C ASP A 135 -34.82 9.84 -46.49
N ILE A 136 -35.34 9.72 -45.25
CA ILE A 136 -36.67 10.23 -44.89
C ILE A 136 -36.71 11.77 -45.00
N LEU A 137 -35.69 12.47 -44.51
CA LEU A 137 -35.63 13.93 -44.59
C LEU A 137 -35.60 14.41 -46.05
N GLN A 138 -34.85 13.73 -46.91
CA GLN A 138 -34.81 14.01 -48.33
C GLN A 138 -36.19 13.83 -48.98
N MET A 139 -36.89 12.73 -48.69
CA MET A 139 -38.26 12.51 -49.16
C MET A 139 -39.23 13.60 -48.69
N LEU A 140 -39.16 14.01 -47.42
CA LEU A 140 -40.01 15.08 -46.87
C LEU A 140 -39.76 16.43 -47.55
N TYR A 141 -38.50 16.74 -47.85
CA TYR A 141 -38.12 17.95 -48.57
C TYR A 141 -38.70 17.97 -49.99
N GLU A 142 -38.62 16.86 -50.71
CA GLU A 142 -39.21 16.72 -52.04
C GLU A 142 -40.74 16.87 -52.03
N ILE A 143 -41.42 16.30 -51.02
CA ILE A 143 -42.87 16.47 -50.83
C ILE A 143 -43.20 17.95 -50.58
N LYS A 144 -42.44 18.63 -49.73
CA LYS A 144 -42.63 20.06 -49.43
C LYS A 144 -42.52 20.93 -50.69
N LEU A 145 -41.54 20.66 -51.55
CA LEU A 145 -41.38 21.38 -52.83
C LEU A 145 -42.60 21.19 -53.74
N LYS A 146 -43.11 19.96 -53.85
CA LYS A 146 -44.30 19.64 -54.66
C LYS A 146 -45.57 20.32 -54.15
N LEU A 147 -45.74 20.45 -52.83
CA LEU A 147 -46.90 21.14 -52.24
C LEU A 147 -46.87 22.65 -52.45
N ASN A 148 -45.69 23.28 -52.48
CA ASN A 148 -45.54 24.73 -52.68
C ASN A 148 -45.58 25.14 -54.16
N SER A 149 -45.65 24.19 -55.09
CA SER A 149 -45.65 24.41 -56.54
C SER A 149 -47.04 24.29 -57.18
N ASN A 150 -48.08 24.04 -56.37
CA ASN A 150 -49.51 24.03 -56.74
C ASN A 150 -50.25 25.14 -55.99
#